data_AF-A0A1N6TYT4-F1
#
_entry.id   AF-A0A1N6TYT4-F1
#
_cell.length_a   1.000
_cell.length_b   1.000
_cell.length_c   1.000
_cell.angle_alpha   90.00
_cell.angle_beta   90.00
_cell.angle_gamma   90.00
#
_symmetry.space_group_name_H-M   'P 1'
#
loop_
_entity.id
_entity.type
_entity.pdbx_description
1 polymer ?
#
loop_
_entity_poly.entity_id
_entity_poly.type
_entity_poly.pdbx_seq_one_letter_code
_entity_poly.pdbx_strand_id
1 'polypeptide(L)'
;MTDGNTNGTLSERGEGGPGRLTVVLGGGLAAILLAAIGATGGWLLAAEDVPPEKPVAAPSVTGAPSDSPTERPTPTRTTPSVPRSSASTPSGLTVPPVIGADFIEARDELRDRRLGWRLVFGDGVGSTVERTDPEVGREIRRGMTVTLYVAGPPPESDVPDVVGDDCDEAADELVEEGFYPQYRSGKQGTVTSQEPSEGSPARWNDEVRIWCGSETPSQPALFPGL
;
A
#
# COMPACT_ATOMS: atom_id res chain seq x y z
N MET A 1 56.88 35.27 -27.77
CA MET A 1 55.93 35.32 -26.64
C MET A 1 55.09 36.58 -26.91
N THR A 2 54.15 36.63 -27.86
CA THR A 2 52.91 35.82 -28.01
C THR A 2 52.23 35.64 -26.65
N ASP A 3 51.04 36.16 -26.33
CA ASP A 3 49.95 36.88 -27.02
C ASP A 3 49.27 37.82 -25.98
N GLY A 4 48.64 38.94 -26.31
CA GLY A 4 47.29 39.04 -26.89
C GLY A 4 46.36 39.73 -25.87
N ASN A 5 46.29 41.06 -25.90
CA ASN A 5 45.30 41.91 -26.56
C ASN A 5 44.01 42.15 -25.74
N THR A 6 43.83 43.43 -25.45
CA THR A 6 42.88 44.11 -24.59
C THR A 6 41.47 44.06 -25.17
N ASN A 7 40.48 43.66 -24.37
CA ASN A 7 39.08 43.75 -24.74
C ASN A 7 38.59 45.19 -24.52
N GLY A 8 38.43 45.93 -25.62
CA GLY A 8 37.96 47.31 -25.65
C GLY A 8 36.69 47.44 -26.50
N THR A 9 35.57 47.64 -25.80
CA THR A 9 34.42 48.52 -26.11
C THR A 9 34.06 48.79 -27.58
N LEU A 10 32.83 48.41 -27.98
CA LEU A 10 31.97 49.29 -28.78
C LEU A 10 30.50 48.85 -28.73
N SER A 11 29.60 49.85 -28.57
CA SER A 11 28.20 49.87 -29.02
C SER A 11 27.20 48.92 -28.33
N GLU A 12 25.98 49.30 -27.98
CA GLU A 12 25.17 50.46 -28.35
C GLU A 12 24.02 50.63 -27.35
N ARG A 13 23.56 51.87 -27.27
CA ARG A 13 22.52 52.41 -26.39
C ARG A 13 21.27 52.68 -27.24
N GLY A 14 20.09 52.35 -26.72
CA GLY A 14 18.79 52.84 -27.21
C GLY A 14 17.67 52.20 -26.40
N GLU A 15 17.24 52.75 -25.26
CA GLU A 15 16.23 53.82 -25.08
C GLU A 15 14.89 53.56 -25.81
N GLY A 16 13.79 53.42 -25.05
CA GLY A 16 12.46 53.26 -25.65
C GLY A 16 11.22 53.01 -24.77
N GLY A 17 11.10 53.62 -23.58
CA GLY A 17 9.81 54.08 -23.02
C GLY A 17 8.71 53.08 -22.54
N PRO A 18 7.69 53.56 -21.79
CA PRO A 18 7.03 52.79 -20.73
C PRO A 18 5.62 52.30 -21.09
N GLY A 19 5.34 51.02 -20.78
CA GLY A 19 4.00 50.43 -20.85
C GLY A 19 3.62 49.85 -19.50
N ARG A 20 2.78 50.59 -18.76
CA ARG A 20 2.08 50.11 -17.56
C ARG A 20 1.19 48.93 -17.95
N LEU A 21 1.22 47.84 -17.19
CA LEU A 21 0.04 47.01 -16.94
C LEU A 21 0.21 46.33 -15.58
N THR A 22 -0.20 47.07 -14.55
CA THR A 22 -0.57 46.55 -13.25
C THR A 22 -1.84 45.72 -13.46
N VAL A 23 -1.78 44.41 -13.27
CA VAL A 23 -2.98 43.60 -13.09
C VAL A 23 -3.11 43.30 -11.61
N VAL A 24 -4.00 44.06 -10.98
CA VAL A 24 -4.45 43.90 -9.60
C VAL A 24 -5.97 43.82 -9.65
N LEU A 25 -6.52 42.92 -8.83
CA LEU A 25 -7.89 42.87 -8.30
C LEU A 25 -9.03 42.20 -9.12
N GLY A 26 -9.71 41.29 -8.42
CA GLY A 26 -11.08 40.81 -8.67
C GLY A 26 -11.15 39.29 -8.47
N GLY A 27 -11.57 38.70 -7.35
CA GLY A 27 -12.63 39.13 -6.44
C GLY A 27 -13.99 38.91 -7.11
N GLY A 28 -14.64 37.76 -6.88
CA GLY A 28 -16.02 37.54 -7.35
C GLY A 28 -16.52 36.10 -7.30
N LEU A 29 -17.35 35.83 -6.30
CA LEU A 29 -18.25 34.69 -6.12
C LEU A 29 -18.91 34.15 -7.40
N ALA A 30 -18.96 32.83 -7.56
CA ALA A 30 -20.02 32.15 -8.30
C ALA A 30 -20.41 30.85 -7.58
N ALA A 31 -21.37 30.97 -6.67
CA ALA A 31 -22.16 29.83 -6.23
C ALA A 31 -23.08 29.38 -7.37
N ILE A 32 -23.01 28.12 -7.77
CA ILE A 32 -24.10 27.46 -8.50
C ILE A 32 -24.48 26.19 -7.73
N LEU A 33 -25.58 26.33 -6.99
CA LEU A 33 -26.43 25.24 -6.52
C LEU A 33 -27.04 24.52 -7.73
N LEU A 34 -26.78 23.22 -7.87
CA LEU A 34 -27.73 22.33 -8.54
C LEU A 34 -27.92 21.06 -7.70
N ALA A 35 -28.98 21.12 -6.89
CA ALA A 35 -29.65 19.96 -6.35
C ALA A 35 -30.32 19.20 -7.50
N ALA A 36 -29.91 17.96 -7.73
CA ALA A 36 -30.72 16.96 -8.41
C ALA A 36 -31.10 15.89 -7.39
N ILE A 37 -32.32 16.06 -6.90
CA ILE A 37 -33.09 15.11 -6.11
C ILE A 37 -33.39 13.87 -6.96
N GLY A 38 -33.27 12.70 -6.35
CA GLY A 38 -34.21 11.61 -6.58
C GLY A 38 -33.76 10.46 -7.49
N ALA A 39 -33.34 9.36 -6.86
CA ALA A 39 -33.85 8.04 -7.21
C ALA A 39 -33.70 7.10 -6.01
N THR A 40 -34.74 7.09 -5.17
CA THR A 40 -35.10 5.94 -4.34
C THR A 40 -35.26 4.72 -5.23
N GLY A 41 -34.32 3.78 -5.17
CA GLY A 41 -34.39 2.49 -5.84
C GLY A 41 -34.25 1.35 -4.84
N GLY A 42 -35.20 1.25 -3.91
CA GLY A 42 -35.33 0.07 -3.07
C GLY A 42 -35.82 -1.11 -3.90
N TRP A 43 -35.12 -2.23 -3.81
CA TRP A 43 -35.69 -3.56 -4.06
C TRP A 43 -35.68 -4.32 -2.75
N LEU A 44 -36.83 -4.28 -2.10
CA LEU A 44 -37.26 -5.19 -1.05
C LEU A 44 -38.24 -6.17 -1.71
N LEU A 45 -38.24 -7.42 -1.25
CA LEU A 45 -39.15 -8.54 -1.58
C LEU A 45 -38.74 -9.27 -2.89
N ALA A 46 -38.64 -10.60 -2.95
CA ALA A 46 -39.43 -11.60 -2.26
C ALA A 46 -38.59 -12.82 -1.83
N ALA A 47 -38.92 -13.33 -0.64
CA ALA A 47 -38.73 -14.72 -0.31
C ALA A 47 -39.76 -15.52 -1.11
N GLU A 48 -39.32 -16.40 -2.02
CA GLU A 48 -40.20 -17.42 -2.57
C GLU A 48 -39.56 -18.80 -2.34
N ASP A 49 -40.20 -19.50 -1.43
CA ASP A 49 -40.04 -20.89 -1.03
C ASP A 49 -40.27 -21.80 -2.27
N VAL A 50 -39.27 -22.59 -2.67
CA VAL A 50 -39.49 -23.74 -3.57
C VAL A 50 -38.96 -25.03 -2.91
N PRO A 51 -39.86 -25.98 -2.57
CA PRO A 51 -39.61 -27.15 -1.74
C PRO A 51 -38.92 -28.34 -2.46
N PRO A 52 -38.50 -29.40 -1.71
CA PRO A 52 -37.75 -30.53 -2.22
C PRO A 52 -38.62 -31.58 -2.93
N GLU A 53 -38.15 -32.11 -4.06
CA GLU A 53 -38.77 -33.28 -4.70
C GLU A 53 -38.07 -34.61 -4.35
N LYS A 54 -38.89 -35.56 -3.88
CA LYS A 54 -38.70 -37.02 -3.79
C LYS A 54 -40.07 -37.65 -4.19
N PRO A 55 -40.26 -38.98 -4.30
CA PRO A 55 -39.52 -40.07 -4.97
C PRO A 55 -40.46 -41.03 -5.78
N VAL A 56 -39.97 -41.88 -6.70
CA VAL A 56 -40.64 -43.15 -7.16
C VAL A 56 -39.57 -44.10 -7.75
N ALA A 57 -39.17 -45.18 -7.07
CA ALA A 57 -39.62 -46.59 -7.12
C ALA A 57 -38.97 -47.48 -8.23
N ALA A 58 -38.60 -48.69 -7.80
CA ALA A 58 -37.74 -49.71 -8.44
C ALA A 58 -38.41 -50.50 -9.59
N PRO A 59 -37.68 -51.43 -10.29
CA PRO A 59 -37.53 -52.79 -9.75
C PRO A 59 -36.19 -53.50 -9.98
N SER A 60 -36.05 -54.56 -9.19
CA SER A 60 -35.07 -55.66 -9.10
C SER A 60 -34.40 -56.16 -10.38
N VAL A 61 -33.11 -56.50 -10.28
CA VAL A 61 -32.51 -57.61 -11.05
C VAL A 61 -31.62 -58.47 -10.15
N THR A 62 -31.97 -59.75 -10.14
CA THR A 62 -31.31 -60.92 -9.56
C THR A 62 -29.95 -61.21 -10.22
N GLY A 63 -28.94 -61.59 -9.43
CA GLY A 63 -27.74 -62.25 -9.97
C GLY A 63 -26.58 -62.39 -8.97
N ALA A 64 -26.55 -63.50 -8.23
CA ALA A 64 -25.31 -64.08 -7.70
C ALA A 64 -24.68 -64.95 -8.81
N PRO A 65 -23.35 -65.14 -8.83
CA PRO A 65 -22.83 -66.32 -8.13
C PRO A 65 -21.54 -66.09 -7.33
N SER A 66 -21.33 -67.04 -6.41
CA SER A 66 -20.13 -67.32 -5.64
C SER A 66 -18.84 -67.26 -6.44
N ASP A 67 -17.78 -66.77 -5.79
CA ASP A 67 -16.58 -67.61 -5.66
C ASP A 67 -15.85 -67.29 -4.36
N SER A 68 -15.56 -68.34 -3.61
CA SER A 68 -14.71 -68.33 -2.43
C SER A 68 -13.25 -68.40 -2.87
N PRO A 69 -12.31 -67.84 -2.08
CA PRO A 69 -11.40 -68.81 -1.47
C PRO A 69 -11.21 -68.57 0.02
N THR A 70 -11.32 -69.69 0.72
CA THR A 70 -10.73 -69.99 2.01
C THR A 70 -9.26 -69.55 2.06
N GLU A 71 -8.90 -68.70 3.02
CA GLU A 71 -7.68 -68.91 3.79
C GLU A 71 -7.76 -68.23 5.17
N ARG A 72 -7.49 -69.04 6.20
CA ARG A 72 -7.20 -68.63 7.58
C ARG A 72 -6.02 -69.51 8.02
N PRO A 73 -4.95 -68.93 8.57
CA PRO A 73 -4.77 -69.01 10.02
C PRO A 73 -4.41 -67.68 10.71
N THR A 74 -4.86 -67.60 11.96
CA THR A 74 -4.68 -66.64 13.08
C THR A 74 -3.22 -66.47 13.58
N PRO A 75 -2.90 -65.66 14.63
CA PRO A 75 -3.35 -64.30 15.01
C PRO A 75 -2.18 -63.38 15.46
N THR A 76 -2.28 -62.06 15.31
CA THR A 76 -1.44 -61.14 16.11
C THR A 76 -2.26 -59.97 16.65
N ARG A 77 -2.23 -59.87 17.98
CA ARG A 77 -2.81 -58.82 18.81
C ARG A 77 -2.25 -57.46 18.42
N THR A 78 -3.08 -56.58 17.87
CA THR A 78 -2.79 -55.14 17.83
C THR A 78 -4.06 -54.39 18.21
N THR A 79 -4.01 -53.80 19.40
CA THR A 79 -4.96 -52.83 19.95
C THR A 79 -5.31 -51.76 18.91
N PRO A 80 -6.60 -51.44 18.66
CA PRO A 80 -6.95 -50.27 17.87
C PRO A 80 -6.66 -49.01 18.72
N SER A 81 -5.50 -48.40 18.49
CA SER A 81 -5.27 -47.01 18.87
C SER A 81 -6.24 -46.16 18.04
N VAL A 82 -7.35 -45.78 18.66
CA VAL A 82 -8.20 -44.71 18.12
C VAL A 82 -7.29 -43.49 17.97
N PRO A 83 -7.09 -42.93 16.76
CA PRO A 83 -6.36 -41.69 16.65
C PRO A 83 -7.16 -40.66 17.44
N ARG A 84 -6.63 -40.26 18.60
CA ARG A 84 -7.15 -39.13 19.35
C ARG A 84 -6.91 -37.94 18.42
N SER A 85 -7.99 -37.48 17.79
CA SER A 85 -7.97 -36.27 16.98
C SER A 85 -7.54 -35.15 17.91
N SER A 86 -6.24 -34.82 17.88
CA SER A 86 -5.72 -33.59 18.46
C SER A 86 -6.30 -32.48 17.60
N ALA A 87 -7.47 -31.97 17.99
CA ALA A 87 -7.99 -30.73 17.47
C ALA A 87 -7.05 -29.62 17.94
N SER A 88 -6.00 -29.37 17.15
CA SER A 88 -5.21 -28.16 17.24
C SER A 88 -6.15 -27.01 16.88
N THR A 89 -6.69 -26.31 17.88
CA THR A 89 -7.36 -25.04 17.68
C THR A 89 -6.41 -24.11 16.93
N PRO A 90 -6.76 -23.61 15.72
CA PRO A 90 -5.87 -22.74 14.95
C PRO A 90 -5.74 -21.42 15.70
N SER A 91 -4.66 -21.31 16.46
CA SER A 91 -4.20 -20.05 17.06
C SER A 91 -3.32 -19.27 16.07
N GLY A 92 -3.29 -19.73 14.81
CA GLY A 92 -2.44 -19.22 13.76
C GLY A 92 -2.95 -17.90 13.23
N LEU A 93 -2.09 -16.88 13.27
CA LEU A 93 -2.26 -15.69 12.45
C LEU A 93 -2.30 -16.17 10.99
N THR A 94 -3.31 -15.77 10.22
CA THR A 94 -3.42 -16.13 8.79
C THR A 94 -3.37 -14.90 7.91
N VAL A 95 -2.96 -15.09 6.66
CA VAL A 95 -3.00 -14.02 5.65
C VAL A 95 -4.45 -13.60 5.42
N PRO A 96 -4.80 -12.31 5.60
CA PRO A 96 -6.16 -11.81 5.37
C PRO A 96 -6.59 -11.90 3.90
N PRO A 97 -7.91 -11.97 3.62
CA PRO A 97 -8.45 -11.95 2.27
C PRO A 97 -8.46 -10.53 1.69
N VAL A 98 -7.27 -10.03 1.35
CA VAL A 98 -7.09 -8.68 0.76
C VAL A 98 -7.11 -8.67 -0.77
N ILE A 99 -7.31 -9.84 -1.40
CA ILE A 99 -7.45 -9.95 -2.86
C ILE A 99 -8.75 -9.26 -3.29
N GLY A 100 -8.67 -8.39 -4.29
CA GLY A 100 -9.81 -7.60 -4.75
C GLY A 100 -10.02 -6.30 -3.98
N ALA A 101 -9.30 -6.06 -2.88
CA ALA A 101 -9.30 -4.79 -2.16
C ALA A 101 -8.36 -3.77 -2.83
N ASP A 102 -8.60 -2.48 -2.59
CA ASP A 102 -7.64 -1.44 -2.93
C ASP A 102 -6.34 -1.62 -2.14
N PHE A 103 -5.19 -1.33 -2.75
CA PHE A 103 -3.91 -1.56 -2.09
C PHE A 103 -3.70 -0.72 -0.82
N ILE A 104 -4.34 0.45 -0.69
CA ILE A 104 -4.30 1.28 0.52
C ILE A 104 -5.05 0.58 1.65
N GLU A 105 -6.28 0.14 1.38
CA GLU A 105 -7.09 -0.60 2.34
C GLU A 105 -6.41 -1.91 2.74
N ALA A 106 -5.82 -2.62 1.78
CA ALA A 106 -5.07 -3.85 2.04
C ALA A 106 -3.82 -3.61 2.91
N ARG A 107 -3.11 -2.49 2.71
CA ARG A 107 -1.98 -2.08 3.55
C ARG A 107 -2.45 -1.83 4.98
N ASP A 108 -3.51 -1.05 5.15
CA ASP A 108 -4.01 -0.66 6.45
C ASP A 108 -4.50 -1.89 7.24
N GLU A 109 -5.19 -2.83 6.58
CA GLU A 109 -5.60 -4.12 7.15
C GLU A 109 -4.39 -4.95 7.65
N LEU A 110 -3.27 -4.92 6.92
CA LEU A 110 -2.03 -5.60 7.35
C LEU A 110 -1.36 -4.87 8.52
N ARG A 111 -1.34 -3.53 8.50
CA ARG A 111 -0.82 -2.68 9.60
C ARG A 111 -1.57 -2.95 10.89
N ASP A 112 -2.91 -3.01 10.85
CA ASP A 112 -3.77 -3.28 12.01
C ASP A 112 -3.50 -4.64 12.63
N ARG A 113 -3.18 -5.63 11.79
CA ARG A 113 -2.77 -6.98 12.21
C ARG A 113 -1.31 -7.06 12.64
N ARG A 114 -0.58 -5.95 12.61
CA ARG A 114 0.86 -5.83 12.89
C ARG A 114 1.70 -6.78 12.04
N LEU A 115 1.31 -6.93 10.78
CA LEU A 115 2.03 -7.67 9.77
C LEU A 115 2.93 -6.71 9.00
N GLY A 116 4.10 -7.20 8.59
CA GLY A 116 4.88 -6.46 7.60
C GLY A 116 4.20 -6.57 6.24
N TRP A 117 4.38 -5.56 5.39
CA TRP A 117 3.91 -5.61 4.01
C TRP A 117 5.00 -5.16 3.03
N ARG A 118 4.82 -5.53 1.76
CA ARG A 118 5.57 -5.01 0.63
C ARG A 118 4.64 -4.88 -0.56
N LEU A 119 4.61 -3.73 -1.20
CA LEU A 119 3.82 -3.50 -2.41
C LEU A 119 4.69 -3.75 -3.64
N VAL A 120 4.17 -4.49 -4.61
CA VAL A 120 4.76 -4.68 -5.93
C VAL A 120 3.70 -4.29 -6.96
N PHE A 121 3.94 -3.19 -7.65
CA PHE A 121 3.02 -2.66 -8.66
C PHE A 121 3.28 -3.30 -10.02
N GLY A 122 2.20 -3.59 -10.74
CA GLY A 122 2.21 -4.12 -12.10
C GLY A 122 2.17 -3.04 -13.18
N ASP A 123 1.92 -3.46 -14.40
CA ASP A 123 1.78 -2.61 -15.59
C ASP A 123 0.34 -2.55 -16.13
N GLY A 124 -0.62 -3.14 -15.40
CA GLY A 124 -2.03 -3.17 -15.76
C GLY A 124 -2.79 -1.89 -15.43
N VAL A 125 -4.08 -2.03 -15.12
CA VAL A 125 -4.98 -0.91 -14.80
C VAL A 125 -5.63 -1.11 -13.45
N GLY A 126 -5.81 0.00 -12.71
CA GLY A 126 -6.42 -0.01 -11.39
C GLY A 126 -5.42 -0.18 -10.25
N SER A 127 -5.94 -0.12 -9.03
CA SER A 127 -5.19 -0.07 -7.77
C SER A 127 -5.47 -1.29 -6.89
N THR A 128 -6.08 -2.32 -7.46
CA THR A 128 -6.53 -3.50 -6.73
C THR A 128 -5.43 -4.54 -6.56
N VAL A 129 -5.40 -5.21 -5.40
CA VAL A 129 -4.51 -6.34 -5.17
C VAL A 129 -5.01 -7.59 -5.89
N GLU A 130 -4.19 -8.13 -6.78
CA GLU A 130 -4.51 -9.33 -7.58
C GLU A 130 -3.97 -10.62 -6.96
N ARG A 131 -2.85 -10.51 -6.23
CA ARG A 131 -2.16 -11.65 -5.63
C ARG A 131 -1.45 -11.23 -4.36
N THR A 132 -1.34 -12.16 -3.40
CA THR A 132 -0.46 -12.03 -2.24
C THR A 132 0.53 -13.17 -2.17
N ASP A 133 1.69 -12.91 -1.59
CA ASP A 133 2.65 -13.92 -1.16
C ASP A 133 3.07 -13.67 0.29
N PRO A 134 2.76 -14.56 1.25
CA PRO A 134 2.05 -15.83 1.08
C PRO A 134 0.58 -15.67 0.62
N GLU A 135 0.00 -16.75 0.09
CA GLU A 135 -1.40 -16.78 -0.36
C GLU A 135 -2.38 -16.55 0.81
N VAL A 136 -3.58 -16.03 0.49
CA VAL A 136 -4.67 -15.83 1.44
C VAL A 136 -4.98 -17.10 2.23
N GLY A 137 -5.21 -16.96 3.54
CA GLY A 137 -5.54 -18.07 4.42
C GLY A 137 -4.34 -18.95 4.82
N ARG A 138 -3.14 -18.69 4.29
CA ARG A 138 -1.92 -19.37 4.74
C ARG A 138 -1.57 -18.94 6.16
N GLU A 139 -1.05 -19.86 6.94
CA GLU A 139 -0.55 -19.58 8.29
C GLU A 139 0.74 -18.77 8.22
N ILE A 140 0.79 -17.70 9.01
CA ILE A 140 1.91 -16.78 9.11
C ILE A 140 2.32 -16.57 10.57
N ARG A 141 3.55 -16.12 10.76
CA ARG A 141 4.08 -15.75 12.07
C ARG A 141 4.08 -14.23 12.23
N ARG A 142 4.08 -13.76 13.47
CA ARG A 142 4.27 -12.34 13.78
C ARG A 142 5.59 -11.84 13.18
N GLY A 143 5.57 -10.65 12.60
CA GLY A 143 6.72 -10.04 11.93
C GLY A 143 7.04 -10.62 10.55
N MET A 144 6.21 -11.53 10.02
CA MET A 144 6.31 -11.93 8.62
C MET A 144 5.82 -10.80 7.70
N THR A 145 6.49 -10.65 6.56
CA THR A 145 6.09 -9.69 5.52
C THR A 145 5.21 -10.37 4.48
N VAL A 146 4.04 -9.79 4.21
CA VAL A 146 3.16 -10.19 3.11
C VAL A 146 3.42 -9.28 1.91
N THR A 147 3.80 -9.86 0.78
CA THR A 147 3.95 -9.12 -0.48
C THR A 147 2.60 -9.05 -1.17
N LEU A 148 2.13 -7.85 -1.50
CA LEU A 148 0.92 -7.63 -2.30
C LEU A 148 1.32 -7.23 -3.72
N TYR A 149 0.77 -7.93 -4.70
CA TYR A 149 0.93 -7.63 -6.11
C TYR A 149 -0.31 -6.85 -6.56
N VAL A 150 -0.11 -5.60 -6.97
CA VAL A 150 -1.16 -4.67 -7.40
C VAL A 150 -1.27 -4.69 -8.92
N ALA A 151 -2.50 -4.60 -9.44
CA ALA A 151 -2.78 -4.69 -10.87
C ALA A 151 -2.05 -3.63 -11.71
N GLY A 152 -2.16 -2.36 -11.31
CA GLY A 152 -1.63 -1.23 -12.05
C GLY A 152 -0.30 -0.68 -11.53
N PRO A 153 0.20 0.37 -12.20
CA PRO A 153 1.44 1.05 -11.83
C PRO A 153 1.31 1.79 -10.50
N PRO A 154 2.45 2.12 -9.85
CA PRO A 154 2.42 2.92 -8.63
C PRO A 154 1.77 4.28 -8.92
N PRO A 155 0.79 4.72 -8.11
CA PRO A 155 0.18 6.03 -8.27
C PRO A 155 1.20 7.14 -7.99
N GLU A 156 0.92 8.31 -8.56
CA GLU A 156 1.69 9.53 -8.29
C GLU A 156 1.34 10.06 -6.89
N SER A 157 2.34 10.57 -6.18
CA SER A 157 2.21 11.20 -4.87
C SER A 157 3.26 12.30 -4.74
N ASP A 158 2.96 13.33 -3.96
CA ASP A 158 3.88 14.43 -3.69
C ASP A 158 4.76 14.08 -2.49
N VAL A 159 6.05 14.37 -2.57
CA VAL A 159 6.97 14.14 -1.45
C VAL A 159 6.65 15.10 -0.30
N PRO A 160 6.38 14.62 0.94
CA PRO A 160 6.09 15.49 2.08
C PRO A 160 7.33 16.30 2.50
N ASP A 161 7.11 17.40 3.21
CA ASP A 161 8.19 18.14 3.89
C ASP A 161 8.42 17.52 5.26
N VAL A 162 9.56 16.86 5.42
CA VAL A 162 9.98 16.24 6.68
C VAL A 162 11.24 16.89 7.26
N VAL A 163 11.68 18.02 6.69
CA VAL A 163 12.85 18.74 7.20
C VAL A 163 12.50 19.46 8.49
N GLY A 164 13.26 19.21 9.54
CA GLY A 164 12.99 19.76 10.87
C GLY A 164 12.23 18.80 11.80
N ASP A 165 11.74 17.67 11.28
CA ASP A 165 11.09 16.63 12.09
C ASP A 165 12.10 15.68 12.72
N ASP A 166 11.69 15.00 13.80
CA ASP A 166 12.47 13.91 14.36
C ASP A 166 12.63 12.81 13.31
N CYS A 167 13.82 12.22 13.23
CA CYS A 167 14.12 11.27 12.17
C CYS A 167 13.26 9.99 12.19
N ASP A 168 12.79 9.56 13.37
CA ASP A 168 11.88 8.42 13.44
C ASP A 168 10.48 8.83 12.95
N GLU A 169 10.00 10.02 13.34
CA GLU A 169 8.70 10.59 12.91
C GLU A 169 8.66 10.84 11.40
N ALA A 170 9.71 11.47 10.85
CA ALA A 170 9.87 11.69 9.42
C ALA A 170 9.80 10.39 8.62
N ALA A 171 10.39 9.30 9.14
CA ALA A 171 10.36 8.02 8.47
C ALA A 171 8.97 7.36 8.50
N ASP A 172 8.23 7.52 9.60
CA ASP A 172 6.85 7.05 9.69
C ASP A 172 5.96 7.83 8.72
N GLU A 173 6.07 9.16 8.67
CA GLU A 173 5.31 10.00 7.72
C GLU A 173 5.58 9.62 6.26
N LEU A 174 6.87 9.45 5.90
CA LEU A 174 7.24 9.00 4.56
C LEU A 174 6.60 7.66 4.21
N VAL A 175 6.56 6.69 5.13
CA VAL A 175 5.93 5.39 4.90
C VAL A 175 4.41 5.49 4.81
N GLU A 176 3.80 6.38 5.60
CA GLU A 176 2.36 6.64 5.56
C GLU A 176 1.92 7.25 4.22
N GLU A 177 2.73 8.15 3.66
CA GLU A 177 2.56 8.74 2.32
C GLU A 177 3.03 7.83 1.17
N GLY A 178 3.53 6.64 1.49
CA GLY A 178 3.83 5.59 0.50
C GLY A 178 5.25 5.60 -0.07
N PHE A 179 6.17 6.31 0.57
CA PHE A 179 7.59 6.38 0.21
C PHE A 179 8.47 5.48 1.07
N TYR A 180 9.67 5.17 0.58
CA TYR A 180 10.69 4.45 1.35
C TYR A 180 11.76 5.41 1.89
N PRO A 181 11.87 5.60 3.22
CA PRO A 181 12.92 6.43 3.79
C PRO A 181 14.30 5.77 3.64
N GLN A 182 15.23 6.47 3.00
CA GLN A 182 16.62 6.08 2.85
C GLN A 182 17.53 7.02 3.65
N TYR A 183 17.96 6.56 4.84
CA TYR A 183 18.90 7.30 5.67
C TYR A 183 20.29 7.38 5.02
N ARG A 184 20.75 8.61 4.76
CA ARG A 184 22.07 8.90 4.20
C ARG A 184 23.13 9.24 5.25
N SER A 185 22.69 9.54 6.47
CA SER A 185 23.53 9.72 7.65
C SER A 185 23.02 8.80 8.79
N GLY A 186 23.12 9.25 10.05
CA GLY A 186 22.55 8.51 11.18
C GLY A 186 21.02 8.42 11.12
N LYS A 187 20.43 7.79 12.14
CA LYS A 187 18.97 7.72 12.34
C LYS A 187 18.54 8.46 13.62
N GLN A 188 19.30 9.45 14.03
CA GLN A 188 19.12 10.13 15.31
C GLN A 188 19.14 11.63 15.10
N GLY A 189 18.39 12.33 15.94
CA GLY A 189 18.22 13.76 15.86
C GLY A 189 17.16 14.11 14.83
N THR A 190 17.34 15.27 14.21
CA THR A 190 16.36 15.89 13.33
C THR A 190 16.80 15.74 11.88
N VAL A 191 15.85 15.65 10.97
CA VAL A 191 16.12 15.68 9.53
C VAL A 191 16.63 17.08 9.17
N THR A 192 17.88 17.15 8.71
CA THR A 192 18.52 18.41 8.28
C THR A 192 18.38 18.66 6.79
N SER A 193 18.08 17.61 6.02
CA SER A 193 17.85 17.67 4.58
C SER A 193 17.14 16.42 4.08
N GLN A 194 16.39 16.59 2.99
CA GLN A 194 15.74 15.50 2.25
C GLN A 194 15.98 15.62 0.74
N GLU A 195 15.90 14.51 0.01
CA GLU A 195 15.93 14.46 -1.44
C GLU A 195 15.10 13.28 -1.98
N PRO A 196 14.08 13.50 -2.82
CA PRO A 196 13.64 14.78 -3.42
C PRO A 196 13.15 15.81 -2.39
N SER A 197 13.13 17.09 -2.79
CA SER A 197 12.61 18.17 -1.95
C SER A 197 11.09 18.08 -1.80
N GLU A 198 10.56 18.71 -0.76
CA GLU A 198 9.11 18.87 -0.54
C GLU A 198 8.34 19.23 -1.82
N GLY A 199 7.14 18.68 -1.97
CA GLY A 199 6.23 18.92 -3.09
C GLY A 199 6.75 18.44 -4.45
N SER A 200 7.88 17.72 -4.51
CA SER A 200 8.34 17.12 -5.76
C SER A 200 7.40 16.00 -6.18
N PRO A 201 7.02 15.90 -7.46
CA PRO A 201 6.22 14.78 -7.94
C PRO A 201 7.06 13.50 -7.91
N ALA A 202 6.52 12.48 -7.25
CA ALA A 202 7.12 11.16 -7.15
C ALA A 202 6.03 10.10 -7.31
N ARG A 203 6.42 8.83 -7.16
CA ARG A 203 5.50 7.69 -7.19
C ARG A 203 5.57 6.93 -5.89
N TRP A 204 4.49 6.24 -5.57
CA TRP A 204 4.50 5.25 -4.50
C TRP A 204 5.63 4.24 -4.69
N ASN A 205 6.20 3.80 -3.58
CA ASN A 205 7.43 3.02 -3.49
C ASN A 205 8.73 3.73 -3.94
N ASP A 206 8.71 5.02 -4.29
CA ASP A 206 9.95 5.75 -4.53
C ASP A 206 10.73 5.95 -3.23
N GLU A 207 12.05 6.05 -3.35
CA GLU A 207 12.93 6.29 -2.21
C GLU A 207 13.09 7.80 -1.96
N VAL A 208 12.92 8.21 -0.71
CA VAL A 208 13.23 9.56 -0.24
C VAL A 208 14.45 9.49 0.66
N ARG A 209 15.53 10.13 0.23
CA ARG A 209 16.79 10.20 0.97
C ARG A 209 16.68 11.25 2.05
N ILE A 210 17.01 10.89 3.29
CA ILE A 210 17.00 11.81 4.43
C ILE A 210 18.36 11.82 5.12
N TRP A 211 18.78 13.01 5.57
CA TRP A 211 19.97 13.20 6.38
C TRP A 211 19.54 13.64 7.77
N CYS A 212 19.85 12.81 8.76
CA CYS A 212 19.66 13.11 10.17
C CYS A 212 20.93 13.68 10.79
N GLY A 213 20.75 14.65 11.68
CA GLY A 213 21.80 15.20 12.50
C GLY A 213 21.25 15.87 13.74
N SER A 214 22.11 16.02 14.74
CA SER A 214 21.86 16.93 15.84
C SER A 214 22.15 18.35 15.36
N GLU A 215 21.20 19.01 14.68
CA GLU A 215 21.32 20.46 14.52
C GLU A 215 21.21 21.10 15.90
N THR A 216 22.33 21.68 16.36
CA THR A 216 22.23 22.72 17.38
C THR A 216 21.45 23.84 16.71
N PRO A 217 20.25 24.22 17.19
CA PRO A 217 19.50 25.29 16.56
C PRO A 217 20.43 26.50 16.47
N SER A 218 20.65 26.99 15.26
CA SER A 218 21.56 28.10 14.98
C SER A 218 21.16 29.28 15.86
N GLN A 219 21.85 29.41 17.00
CA GLN A 219 21.60 30.45 17.97
C GLN A 219 21.79 31.78 17.22
N PRO A 220 20.77 32.67 17.15
CA PRO A 220 20.92 33.92 16.44
C PRO A 220 22.14 34.62 17.03
N ALA A 221 23.11 34.96 16.18
CA ALA A 221 24.31 35.66 16.59
C ALA A 221 23.87 36.97 17.27
N LEU A 222 23.82 36.95 18.60
CA LEU A 222 23.73 38.16 19.40
C LEU A 222 25.04 38.89 19.16
N PHE A 223 25.03 39.83 18.22
CA PHE A 223 26.09 40.81 18.09
C PHE A 223 26.17 41.55 19.43
N PRO A 224 27.26 41.45 20.22
CA PRO A 224 27.44 42.38 21.32
C PRO A 224 27.73 43.75 20.69
N GLY A 225 26.70 44.59 20.67
CA GLY A 225 26.84 46.00 20.40
C GLY A 225 27.43 46.71 21.62
N LEU A 226 28.44 47.53 21.32
CA LEU A 226 29.04 48.62 22.10
C LEU A 226 30.18 48.25 23.07
#